data_AF-A0A1A7YV24-F1
#
_entry.id   AF-A0A1A7YV24-F1
#
_cell.length_a   1.000
_cell.length_b   1.000
_cell.length_c   1.000
_cell.angle_alpha   90.00
_cell.angle_beta   90.00
_cell.angle_gamma   90.00
#
_symmetry.space_group_name_H-M   'P 1'
#
loop_
_entity.id
_entity.type
_entity.pdbx_description
1 polymer ?
#
loop_
_entity_poly.entity_id
_entity_poly.type
_entity_poly.pdbx_seq_one_letter_code
_entity_poly.pdbx_strand_id
1 'polypeptide(L)'
;MAKDVDSLALCMQALLCDHMFSLDPTVPPVPFNVQLYQSSKPLRIGYLESDGYSQPTPSMARSIREVKALLEQAGHTLVPYQPLRVNKIMTEFIFRGIFADGAISMIQKLKGGPVDPCLQNQVNLYTIPTWLKRIISFLLKPFSPRFPVILDAVSGVKSIPDLWKQHAAVEVLYADYISETIAHWRRCNIDVVLCPMIGPAFNFNYCGQISTVISYTALYNLLNFPAGVVPVSTVTADDEEELKHFKGIFQDRMDKLLKKAVTGAEGLPVAVQCVALPWQDEVCLRFMKEVEHLVKQKRK
;
A
#
# COMPACT_ATOMS: atom_id res chain seq x y z
N MET A 1 -7.53 13.94 -4.12
CA MET A 1 -7.90 13.13 -5.32
C MET A 1 -8.37 14.08 -6.41
N ALA A 2 -8.01 13.84 -7.67
CA ALA A 2 -8.40 14.66 -8.81
C ALA A 2 -8.31 13.83 -10.12
N LYS A 3 -8.67 14.43 -11.27
CA LYS A 3 -8.64 13.77 -12.59
C LYS A 3 -7.25 13.73 -13.23
N ASP A 4 -6.35 14.61 -12.78
CA ASP A 4 -4.98 14.74 -13.25
C ASP A 4 -4.06 15.19 -12.13
N VAL A 5 -2.75 15.00 -12.33
CA VAL A 5 -1.73 15.30 -11.32
C VAL A 5 -1.57 16.82 -11.08
N ASP A 6 -1.75 17.66 -12.10
CA ASP A 6 -1.68 19.12 -11.96
C ASP A 6 -2.77 19.63 -11.00
N SER A 7 -3.98 19.06 -11.04
CA SER A 7 -5.07 19.37 -10.11
C SER A 7 -4.75 18.95 -8.66
N LEU A 8 -4.01 17.86 -8.47
CA LEU A 8 -3.53 17.46 -7.13
C LEU A 8 -2.53 18.49 -6.60
N ALA A 9 -1.56 18.89 -7.41
CA ALA A 9 -0.56 19.89 -7.06
C ALA A 9 -1.20 21.25 -6.75
N LEU A 10 -2.18 21.69 -7.54
CA LEU A 10 -2.94 22.91 -7.29
C LEU A 10 -3.66 22.88 -5.93
N CYS A 11 -4.33 21.77 -5.62
CA CYS A 11 -5.01 21.61 -4.32
C CYS A 11 -4.01 21.66 -3.16
N MET A 12 -2.89 20.94 -3.27
CA MET A 12 -1.85 20.92 -2.24
C MET A 12 -1.22 22.30 -2.04
N GLN A 13 -0.93 23.03 -3.12
CA GLN A 13 -0.43 24.40 -3.06
C GLN A 13 -1.42 25.36 -2.39
N ALA A 14 -2.73 25.20 -2.63
CA ALA A 14 -3.75 26.02 -1.99
C ALA A 14 -3.88 25.73 -0.48
N LEU A 15 -3.70 24.47 -0.07
CA LEU A 15 -3.80 24.06 1.33
C LEU A 15 -2.54 24.43 2.14
N LEU A 16 -1.35 24.35 1.54
CA LEU A 16 -0.07 24.69 2.20
C LEU A 16 0.19 26.20 2.16
N CYS A 17 -0.65 26.96 2.87
CA CYS A 17 -0.59 28.42 2.97
C CYS A 17 -0.64 28.92 4.41
N ASP A 18 -0.30 30.20 4.61
CA ASP A 18 -0.26 30.85 5.92
C ASP A 18 -1.59 30.71 6.70
N HIS A 19 -2.72 30.72 6.01
CA HIS A 19 -4.02 30.55 6.65
C HIS A 19 -4.14 29.18 7.33
N MET A 20 -3.77 28.09 6.64
CA MET A 20 -3.79 26.75 7.21
C MET A 20 -2.81 26.62 8.38
N PHE A 21 -1.59 27.13 8.23
CA PHE A 21 -0.58 27.08 9.29
C PHE A 21 -0.97 27.89 10.52
N SER A 22 -1.73 28.99 10.35
CA SER A 22 -2.27 29.76 11.46
C SER A 22 -3.46 29.07 12.15
N LEU A 23 -4.24 28.30 11.40
CA LEU A 23 -5.43 27.60 11.91
C LEU A 23 -5.02 26.40 12.78
N ASP A 24 -3.99 25.66 12.37
CA ASP A 24 -3.47 24.50 13.11
C ASP A 24 -1.94 24.59 13.27
N PRO A 25 -1.45 25.08 14.42
CA PRO A 25 -0.01 25.20 14.68
C PRO A 25 0.68 23.85 14.95
N THR A 26 -0.06 22.73 14.97
CA THR A 26 0.54 21.39 15.07
C THR A 26 1.06 20.89 13.71
N VAL A 27 0.65 21.52 12.61
CA VAL A 27 1.14 21.23 11.26
C VAL A 27 2.44 22.02 11.01
N PRO A 28 3.54 21.37 10.59
CA PRO A 28 4.76 22.08 10.22
C PRO A 28 4.51 23.07 9.07
N PRO A 29 4.94 24.35 9.19
CA PRO A 29 4.68 25.38 8.19
C PRO A 29 5.63 25.25 6.99
N VAL A 30 5.45 24.18 6.21
CA VAL A 30 6.24 23.87 5.01
C VAL A 30 5.43 24.29 3.78
N PRO A 31 5.78 25.39 3.09
CA PRO A 31 5.05 25.83 1.91
C PRO A 31 5.34 24.93 0.71
N PHE A 32 4.38 24.87 -0.23
CA PHE A 32 4.53 24.08 -1.44
C PHE A 32 5.68 24.57 -2.33
N ASN A 33 6.65 23.69 -2.62
CA ASN A 33 7.80 24.02 -3.43
C ASN A 33 7.54 23.81 -4.94
N VAL A 34 7.06 24.88 -5.58
CA VAL A 34 6.77 24.89 -7.03
C VAL A 34 7.99 24.53 -7.88
N GLN A 35 9.21 24.90 -7.47
CA GLN A 35 10.42 24.63 -8.25
C GLN A 35 10.76 23.13 -8.27
N LEU A 36 10.58 22.43 -7.14
CA LEU A 36 10.75 20.98 -7.09
C LEU A 36 9.70 20.27 -7.96
N TYR A 37 8.45 20.72 -7.87
CA TYR A 37 7.36 20.16 -8.67
C TYR A 37 7.57 20.33 -10.19
N GLN A 38 8.07 21.50 -10.62
CA GLN A 38 8.28 21.83 -12.04
C GLN A 38 9.63 21.34 -12.60
N SER A 39 10.49 20.74 -11.77
CA SER A 39 11.79 20.24 -12.19
C SER A 39 11.66 19.14 -13.26
N SER A 40 12.45 19.26 -14.33
CA SER A 40 12.54 18.25 -15.41
C SER A 40 13.82 17.43 -15.35
N LYS A 41 14.62 17.53 -14.27
CA LYS A 41 15.89 16.80 -14.13
C LYS A 41 15.65 15.29 -14.19
N PRO A 42 16.51 14.50 -14.88
CA PRO A 42 16.38 13.04 -14.88
C PRO A 42 16.39 12.47 -13.47
N LEU A 43 15.42 11.61 -13.17
CA LEU A 43 15.30 10.92 -11.89
C LEU A 43 16.04 9.57 -11.90
N ARG A 44 16.52 9.16 -10.73
CA ARG A 44 16.94 7.79 -10.43
C ARG A 44 15.80 7.08 -9.71
N ILE A 45 15.14 6.17 -10.39
CA ILE A 45 13.85 5.61 -9.97
C ILE A 45 14.08 4.18 -9.50
N GLY A 46 13.85 3.92 -8.22
CA GLY A 46 13.74 2.55 -7.71
C GLY A 46 12.48 1.91 -8.29
N TYR A 47 12.51 0.65 -8.71
CA TYR A 47 11.30 -0.05 -9.14
C TYR A 47 11.20 -1.46 -8.56
N LEU A 48 9.97 -1.88 -8.26
CA LEU A 48 9.63 -3.26 -7.91
C LEU A 48 8.43 -3.76 -8.71
N GLU A 49 8.46 -5.05 -9.08
CA GLU A 49 7.29 -5.75 -9.61
C GLU A 49 6.46 -6.42 -8.50
N SER A 50 7.10 -6.83 -7.40
CA SER A 50 6.47 -7.50 -6.26
C SER A 50 7.08 -7.04 -4.94
N ASP A 51 6.25 -6.86 -3.91
CA ASP A 51 6.71 -6.54 -2.56
C ASP A 51 7.18 -7.79 -1.78
N GLY A 52 7.04 -8.98 -2.38
CA GLY A 52 7.40 -10.26 -1.75
C GLY A 52 6.35 -10.80 -0.77
N TYR A 53 5.21 -10.12 -0.61
CA TYR A 53 4.11 -10.52 0.26
C TYR A 53 2.83 -10.79 -0.53
N SER A 54 2.47 -9.91 -1.44
CA SER A 54 1.34 -10.05 -2.35
C SER A 54 1.86 -10.28 -3.76
N GLN A 55 1.37 -11.33 -4.43
CA GLN A 55 1.69 -11.51 -5.85
C GLN A 55 0.91 -10.46 -6.66
N PRO A 56 1.57 -9.66 -7.51
CA PRO A 56 0.86 -8.77 -8.42
C PRO A 56 0.00 -9.59 -9.39
N THR A 57 -1.18 -9.09 -9.74
CA THR A 57 -1.95 -9.64 -10.86
C THR A 57 -1.19 -9.42 -12.18
N PRO A 58 -1.49 -10.17 -13.25
CA PRO A 58 -0.81 -9.99 -14.54
C PRO A 58 -0.83 -8.54 -15.03
N SER A 59 -1.99 -7.89 -14.93
CA SER A 59 -2.19 -6.50 -15.35
C SER A 59 -1.39 -5.50 -14.49
N MET A 60 -1.26 -5.74 -13.17
CA MET A 60 -0.39 -4.96 -12.29
C MET A 60 1.08 -5.10 -12.70
N ALA A 61 1.56 -6.33 -12.90
CA ALA A 61 2.94 -6.60 -13.26
C ALA A 61 3.30 -6.01 -14.64
N ARG A 62 2.42 -6.20 -15.63
CA ARG A 62 2.55 -5.60 -16.97
C ARG A 62 2.64 -4.09 -16.91
N SER A 63 1.75 -3.44 -16.14
CA SER A 63 1.74 -1.98 -15.98
C SER A 63 3.07 -1.44 -15.45
N ILE A 64 3.71 -2.13 -14.51
CA ILE A 64 5.04 -1.74 -14.02
C ILE A 64 6.10 -1.85 -15.12
N ARG A 65 6.12 -2.95 -15.88
CA ARG A 65 7.09 -3.15 -16.96
C ARG A 65 6.92 -2.11 -18.06
N GLU A 66 5.68 -1.79 -18.44
CA GLU A 66 5.40 -0.77 -19.45
C GLU A 66 5.83 0.63 -19.00
N VAL A 67 5.49 1.03 -17.78
CA VAL A 67 5.86 2.35 -17.24
C VAL A 67 7.37 2.45 -17.05
N LYS A 68 8.02 1.37 -16.57
CA LYS A 68 9.49 1.27 -16.49
C LYS A 68 10.13 1.54 -17.86
N ALA A 69 9.67 0.87 -18.91
CA ALA A 69 10.22 1.04 -20.25
C ALA A 69 10.05 2.47 -20.78
N LEU A 70 8.89 3.10 -20.53
CA LEU A 70 8.65 4.49 -20.90
C LEU A 70 9.60 5.46 -20.17
N LEU A 71 9.81 5.26 -18.87
CA LEU A 71 10.71 6.09 -18.07
C LEU A 71 12.18 5.93 -18.51
N GLU A 72 12.61 4.72 -18.85
CA GLU A 72 13.95 4.46 -19.42
C GLU A 72 14.12 5.17 -20.77
N GLN A 73 13.13 5.10 -21.65
CA GLN A 73 13.14 5.80 -22.95
C GLN A 73 13.17 7.32 -22.80
N ALA A 74 12.57 7.87 -21.73
CA ALA A 74 12.61 9.29 -21.39
C ALA A 74 13.94 9.74 -20.77
N GLY A 75 14.91 8.84 -20.58
CA GLY A 75 16.25 9.15 -20.07
C GLY A 75 16.39 9.09 -18.55
N HIS A 76 15.41 8.51 -17.83
CA HIS A 76 15.55 8.23 -16.41
C HIS A 76 16.37 6.96 -16.15
N THR A 77 17.01 6.89 -14.99
CA THR A 77 17.73 5.68 -14.56
C THR A 77 16.81 4.81 -13.71
N LEU A 78 16.59 3.56 -14.10
CA LEU A 78 15.77 2.62 -13.32
C LEU A 78 16.68 1.66 -12.55
N VAL A 79 16.43 1.54 -11.24
CA VAL A 79 17.23 0.72 -10.32
C VAL A 79 16.30 -0.33 -9.68
N PRO A 80 16.61 -1.64 -9.78
CA PRO A 80 15.85 -2.65 -9.04
C PRO A 80 15.88 -2.34 -7.54
N TYR A 81 14.71 -2.28 -6.92
CA TYR A 81 14.54 -1.94 -5.51
C TYR A 81 13.63 -2.97 -4.84
N GLN A 82 13.98 -3.43 -3.64
CA GLN A 82 13.14 -4.34 -2.87
C GLN A 82 12.91 -3.77 -1.47
N PRO A 83 11.64 -3.54 -1.05
CA PRO A 83 11.37 -3.11 0.31
C PRO A 83 11.84 -4.13 1.35
N LEU A 84 12.37 -3.63 2.46
CA LEU A 84 12.96 -4.47 3.49
C LEU A 84 11.89 -5.18 4.32
N ARG A 85 12.03 -6.50 4.50
CA ARG A 85 11.32 -7.32 5.50
C ARG A 85 9.79 -7.19 5.50
N VAL A 86 9.16 -6.98 4.34
CA VAL A 86 7.69 -6.74 4.20
C VAL A 86 6.86 -7.77 4.98
N ASN A 87 7.18 -9.07 4.88
CA ASN A 87 6.45 -10.13 5.59
C ASN A 87 6.40 -9.92 7.10
N LYS A 88 7.54 -9.56 7.71
CA LYS A 88 7.65 -9.31 9.15
C LYS A 88 6.92 -8.01 9.52
N ILE A 89 7.05 -6.99 8.68
CA ILE A 89 6.45 -5.67 8.92
C ILE A 89 4.94 -5.70 8.87
N MET A 90 4.37 -6.41 7.89
CA MET A 90 2.93 -6.61 7.76
C MET A 90 2.32 -7.24 9.01
N THR A 91 2.99 -8.24 9.57
CA THR A 91 2.46 -9.01 10.69
C THR A 91 2.73 -8.35 12.04
N GLU A 92 3.96 -7.90 12.29
CA GLU A 92 4.38 -7.40 13.60
C GLU A 92 4.04 -5.94 13.85
N PHE A 93 4.01 -5.10 12.81
CA PHE A 93 3.77 -3.67 12.96
C PHE A 93 2.39 -3.27 12.46
N ILE A 94 2.05 -3.62 11.22
CA ILE A 94 0.80 -3.16 10.60
C ILE A 94 -0.41 -3.84 11.25
N PHE A 95 -0.54 -5.17 11.17
CA PHE A 95 -1.71 -5.84 11.73
C PHE A 95 -1.78 -5.74 13.26
N ARG A 96 -0.67 -5.98 13.97
CA ARG A 96 -0.65 -5.88 15.44
C ARG A 96 -0.81 -4.45 15.96
N GLY A 97 -0.36 -3.44 15.22
CA GLY A 97 -0.60 -2.04 15.57
C GLY A 97 -2.06 -1.65 15.39
N ILE A 98 -2.67 -1.99 14.24
CA ILE A 98 -4.08 -1.71 13.95
C ILE A 98 -5.01 -2.41 14.94
N PHE A 99 -4.71 -3.66 15.29
CA PHE A 99 -5.54 -4.49 16.17
C PHE A 99 -4.98 -4.62 17.59
N ALA A 100 -4.24 -3.62 18.07
CA ALA A 100 -3.60 -3.67 19.39
C ALA A 100 -4.60 -3.99 20.53
N ASP A 101 -5.83 -3.47 20.43
CA ASP A 101 -6.93 -3.72 21.38
C ASP A 101 -7.82 -4.95 21.03
N GLY A 102 -7.42 -5.74 20.03
CA GLY A 102 -8.18 -6.90 19.57
C GLY A 102 -9.45 -6.55 18.79
N ALA A 103 -9.50 -5.37 18.17
CA ALA A 103 -10.65 -4.80 17.45
C ALA A 103 -11.84 -4.43 18.34
N ILE A 104 -11.67 -4.40 19.68
CA ILE A 104 -12.76 -4.17 20.63
C ILE A 104 -13.39 -2.79 20.40
N SER A 105 -12.59 -1.74 20.31
CA SER A 105 -13.07 -0.36 20.12
C SER A 105 -13.85 -0.22 18.82
N MET A 106 -13.36 -0.84 17.74
CA MET A 106 -14.04 -0.85 16.45
C MET A 106 -15.38 -1.59 16.52
N ILE A 107 -15.42 -2.79 17.10
CA ILE A 107 -16.65 -3.60 17.19
C ILE A 107 -17.70 -2.94 18.08
N GLN A 108 -17.29 -2.25 19.15
CA GLN A 108 -18.22 -1.48 19.99
C GLN A 108 -18.93 -0.37 19.19
N LYS A 109 -18.24 0.30 18.27
CA LYS A 109 -18.84 1.33 17.41
C LYS A 109 -19.82 0.77 16.39
N LEU A 110 -19.68 -0.49 16.00
CA LEU A 110 -20.59 -1.18 15.08
C LEU A 110 -21.83 -1.77 15.78
N LYS A 111 -21.82 -1.84 17.11
CA LYS A 111 -22.88 -2.50 17.87
C LYS A 111 -24.22 -1.77 17.71
N GLY A 112 -25.26 -2.50 17.30
CA GLY A 112 -26.61 -1.98 17.13
C GLY A 112 -26.90 -1.35 15.76
N GLY A 113 -25.88 -1.22 14.89
CA GLY A 113 -26.05 -0.80 13.51
C GLY A 113 -26.10 -1.98 12.53
N PRO A 114 -26.58 -1.76 11.29
CA PRO A 114 -26.48 -2.76 10.23
C PRO A 114 -25.01 -2.99 9.86
N VAL A 115 -24.64 -4.25 9.62
CA VAL A 115 -23.32 -4.61 9.08
C VAL A 115 -23.47 -4.80 7.57
N ASP A 116 -22.69 -4.03 6.81
CA ASP A 116 -22.66 -4.17 5.35
C ASP A 116 -22.16 -5.57 4.94
N PRO A 117 -22.80 -6.25 3.97
CA PRO A 117 -22.38 -7.57 3.50
C PRO A 117 -20.90 -7.66 3.08
N CYS A 118 -20.31 -6.58 2.58
CA CYS A 118 -18.90 -6.52 2.21
C CYS A 118 -17.98 -6.69 3.42
N LEU A 119 -18.40 -6.24 4.61
CA LEU A 119 -17.62 -6.29 5.85
C LEU A 119 -18.01 -7.48 6.76
N GLN A 120 -19.11 -8.17 6.47
CA GLN A 120 -19.66 -9.21 7.34
C GLN A 120 -18.63 -10.27 7.75
N ASN A 121 -17.80 -10.74 6.82
CA ASN A 121 -16.77 -11.73 7.10
C ASN A 121 -15.69 -11.20 8.06
N GLN A 122 -15.31 -9.93 7.94
CA GLN A 122 -14.35 -9.29 8.85
C GLN A 122 -14.94 -9.12 10.24
N VAL A 123 -16.15 -8.57 10.32
CA VAL A 123 -16.85 -8.37 11.59
C VAL A 123 -17.03 -9.70 12.32
N ASN A 124 -17.48 -10.75 11.61
CA ASN A 124 -17.62 -12.08 12.19
C ASN A 124 -16.29 -12.57 12.79
N LEU A 125 -15.17 -12.43 12.07
CA LEU A 125 -13.84 -12.79 12.57
C LEU A 125 -13.47 -12.00 13.83
N TYR A 126 -13.74 -10.70 13.84
CA TYR A 126 -13.40 -9.80 14.94
C TYR A 126 -14.24 -10.05 16.20
N THR A 127 -15.49 -10.49 16.05
CA THR A 127 -16.37 -10.82 17.20
C THR A 127 -16.01 -12.13 17.91
N ILE A 128 -15.19 -13.01 17.32
CA ILE A 128 -14.79 -14.26 17.97
C ILE A 128 -14.05 -13.95 19.29
N PRO A 129 -14.38 -14.64 20.41
CA PRO A 129 -13.66 -14.44 21.67
C PRO A 129 -12.15 -14.65 21.53
N THR A 130 -11.36 -13.79 22.16
CA THR A 130 -9.88 -13.78 22.03
C THR A 130 -9.23 -15.12 22.34
N TRP A 131 -9.69 -15.83 23.38
CA TRP A 131 -9.15 -17.15 23.74
C TRP A 131 -9.37 -18.17 22.62
N LEU A 132 -10.53 -18.11 21.94
CA LEU A 132 -10.88 -19.02 20.85
C LEU A 132 -10.09 -18.70 19.58
N LYS A 133 -9.91 -17.41 19.24
CA LYS A 133 -9.04 -16.97 18.13
C LYS A 133 -7.62 -17.53 18.28
N ARG A 134 -7.05 -17.51 19.50
CA ARG A 134 -5.71 -18.04 19.78
C ARG A 134 -5.61 -19.56 19.63
N ILE A 135 -6.63 -20.31 20.07
CA ILE A 135 -6.69 -21.77 19.86
C ILE A 135 -6.76 -22.08 18.36
N ILE A 136 -7.66 -21.42 17.63
CA ILE A 136 -7.81 -21.60 16.18
C ILE A 136 -6.50 -21.25 15.46
N SER A 137 -5.86 -20.13 15.82
CA SER A 137 -4.56 -19.73 15.27
C SER A 137 -3.52 -20.83 15.50
N PHE A 138 -3.38 -21.33 16.73
CA PHE A 138 -2.42 -22.41 17.05
C PHE A 138 -2.65 -23.66 16.21
N LEU A 139 -3.91 -24.11 16.07
CA LEU A 139 -4.26 -25.31 15.30
C LEU A 139 -4.05 -25.15 13.80
N LEU A 140 -4.19 -23.93 13.26
CA LEU A 140 -4.06 -23.65 11.82
C LEU A 140 -2.63 -23.34 11.38
N LYS A 141 -1.68 -23.10 12.30
CA LYS A 141 -0.25 -22.84 12.00
C LYS A 141 0.37 -23.79 10.96
N PRO A 142 0.18 -25.12 11.02
CA PRO A 142 0.79 -26.03 10.05
C PRO A 142 0.10 -26.05 8.68
N PHE A 143 -1.12 -25.51 8.56
CA PHE A 143 -1.94 -25.62 7.34
C PHE A 143 -2.05 -24.32 6.53
N SER A 144 -1.76 -23.17 7.15
CA SER A 144 -1.83 -21.88 6.47
C SER A 144 -0.72 -20.94 6.95
N PRO A 145 0.05 -20.32 6.04
CA PRO A 145 1.18 -19.47 6.43
C PRO A 145 0.74 -18.11 6.98
N ARG A 146 -0.34 -17.52 6.45
CA ARG A 146 -0.75 -16.15 6.78
C ARG A 146 -1.94 -16.05 7.73
N PHE A 147 -2.97 -16.88 7.53
CA PHE A 147 -4.22 -16.76 8.29
C PHE A 147 -4.04 -16.86 9.81
N PRO A 148 -3.24 -17.81 10.35
CA PRO A 148 -2.99 -17.90 11.79
C PRO A 148 -2.33 -16.65 12.36
N VAL A 149 -1.42 -16.04 11.59
CA VAL A 149 -0.69 -14.84 12.02
C VAL A 149 -1.61 -13.63 12.05
N ILE A 150 -2.48 -13.48 11.05
CA ILE A 150 -3.50 -12.44 11.03
C ILE A 150 -4.49 -12.64 12.20
N LEU A 151 -4.94 -13.86 12.44
CA LEU A 151 -5.86 -14.18 13.53
C LEU A 151 -5.24 -13.93 14.92
N ASP A 152 -3.95 -14.22 15.08
CA ASP A 152 -3.20 -13.89 16.29
C ASP A 152 -3.08 -12.36 16.47
N ALA A 153 -2.76 -11.62 15.41
CA ALA A 153 -2.68 -10.16 15.47
C ALA A 153 -4.03 -9.51 15.87
N VAL A 154 -5.12 -10.01 15.31
CA VAL A 154 -6.52 -9.60 15.63
C VAL A 154 -6.95 -9.99 17.05
N SER A 155 -6.17 -10.83 17.74
CA SER A 155 -6.43 -11.17 19.15
C SER A 155 -5.97 -10.09 20.11
N GLY A 156 -5.22 -9.09 19.64
CA GLY A 156 -4.71 -7.97 20.44
C GLY A 156 -3.70 -8.37 21.52
N VAL A 157 -3.21 -7.34 22.21
CA VAL A 157 -2.30 -7.46 23.35
C VAL A 157 -3.01 -8.02 24.57
N LYS A 158 -2.27 -8.67 25.47
CA LYS A 158 -2.85 -9.30 26.67
C LYS A 158 -3.11 -8.30 27.79
N SER A 159 -2.32 -7.23 27.87
CA SER A 159 -2.35 -6.30 28.99
C SER A 159 -1.84 -4.92 28.57
N ILE A 160 -2.15 -3.88 29.37
CA ILE A 160 -1.63 -2.53 29.16
C ILE A 160 -0.09 -2.50 29.24
N PRO A 161 0.59 -3.17 30.17
CA PRO A 161 2.05 -3.29 30.13
C PRO A 161 2.57 -3.93 28.84
N ASP A 162 1.88 -4.94 28.29
CA ASP A 162 2.26 -5.52 27.00
C ASP A 162 2.02 -4.54 25.84
N LEU A 163 0.97 -3.72 25.92
CA LEU A 163 0.74 -2.62 24.98
C LEU A 163 1.88 -1.59 25.05
N TRP A 164 2.29 -1.14 26.23
CA TRP A 164 3.40 -0.20 26.38
C TRP A 164 4.73 -0.80 25.96
N LYS A 165 5.01 -2.06 26.31
CA LYS A 165 6.18 -2.78 25.81
C LYS A 165 6.15 -2.91 24.30
N GLN A 166 5.00 -3.22 23.73
CA GLN A 166 4.82 -3.26 22.29
C GLN A 166 4.98 -1.87 21.69
N HIS A 167 4.43 -0.80 22.27
CA HIS A 167 4.59 0.56 21.75
C HIS A 167 6.04 1.04 21.84
N ALA A 168 6.74 0.82 22.95
CA ALA A 168 8.15 1.20 23.08
C ALA A 168 9.04 0.36 22.16
N ALA A 169 8.82 -0.96 22.09
CA ALA A 169 9.53 -1.82 21.16
C ALA A 169 9.17 -1.47 19.70
N VAL A 170 7.92 -1.16 19.42
CA VAL A 170 7.45 -0.71 18.11
C VAL A 170 8.12 0.60 17.80
N GLU A 171 8.06 1.62 18.64
CA GLU A 171 8.64 2.94 18.40
C GLU A 171 10.14 2.86 18.08
N VAL A 172 10.92 2.12 18.87
CA VAL A 172 12.35 1.90 18.61
C VAL A 172 12.54 1.11 17.31
N LEU A 173 11.92 -0.06 17.18
CA LEU A 173 12.08 -0.91 15.98
C LEU A 173 11.51 -0.27 14.71
N TYR A 174 10.53 0.62 14.85
CA TYR A 174 9.87 1.38 13.81
C TYR A 174 10.76 2.54 13.35
N ALA A 175 11.31 3.30 14.30
CA ALA A 175 12.32 4.32 14.01
C ALA A 175 13.55 3.70 13.35
N ASP A 176 13.98 2.53 13.84
CA ASP A 176 15.05 1.72 13.22
C ASP A 176 14.63 1.27 11.81
N TYR A 177 13.40 0.78 11.63
CA TYR A 177 12.91 0.33 10.33
C TYR A 177 12.85 1.46 9.29
N ILE A 178 12.34 2.63 9.68
CA ILE A 178 12.32 3.83 8.83
C ILE A 178 13.75 4.23 8.51
N SER A 179 14.62 4.32 9.51
CA SER A 179 16.01 4.71 9.33
C SER A 179 16.77 3.75 8.41
N GLU A 180 16.56 2.44 8.56
CA GLU A 180 17.14 1.41 7.70
C GLU A 180 16.58 1.47 6.27
N THR A 181 15.28 1.73 6.11
CA THR A 181 14.64 1.92 4.81
C THR A 181 15.20 3.15 4.10
N ILE A 182 15.32 4.28 4.79
CA ILE A 182 15.93 5.50 4.25
C ILE A 182 17.41 5.27 3.91
N ALA A 183 18.14 4.56 4.78
CA ALA A 183 19.54 4.23 4.51
C ALA A 183 19.67 3.30 3.29
N HIS A 184 18.76 2.34 3.11
CA HIS A 184 18.72 1.48 1.93
C HIS A 184 18.42 2.26 0.66
N TRP A 185 17.42 3.14 0.70
CA TRP A 185 17.07 4.07 -0.37
C TRP A 185 18.27 4.92 -0.79
N ARG A 186 19.00 5.50 0.18
CA ARG A 186 20.23 6.27 -0.08
C ARG A 186 21.36 5.42 -0.65
N ARG A 187 21.55 4.18 -0.17
CA ARG A 187 22.55 3.24 -0.72
C ARG A 187 22.27 2.87 -2.17
N CYS A 188 21.00 2.70 -2.53
CA CYS A 188 20.57 2.48 -3.91
C CYS A 188 20.69 3.76 -4.77
N ASN A 189 20.89 4.91 -4.15
CA ASN A 189 20.98 6.22 -4.78
C ASN A 189 19.76 6.48 -5.68
N ILE A 190 18.56 6.36 -5.11
CA ILE A 190 17.28 6.60 -5.81
C ILE A 190 16.61 7.86 -5.25
N ASP A 191 15.82 8.53 -6.09
CA ASP A 191 15.06 9.74 -5.77
C ASP A 191 13.61 9.41 -5.40
N VAL A 192 13.01 8.45 -6.10
CA VAL A 192 11.60 8.03 -6.02
C VAL A 192 11.50 6.51 -6.25
N VAL A 193 10.37 5.92 -5.86
CA VAL A 193 10.06 4.51 -6.11
C VAL A 193 8.79 4.36 -6.94
N LEU A 194 8.88 3.56 -8.00
CA LEU A 194 7.77 3.02 -8.79
C LEU A 194 7.38 1.65 -8.22
N CYS A 195 6.12 1.49 -7.82
CA CYS A 195 5.63 0.25 -7.26
C CYS A 195 4.23 -0.12 -7.76
N PRO A 196 3.86 -1.42 -7.71
CA PRO A 196 2.53 -1.85 -8.13
C PRO A 196 1.46 -1.18 -7.25
N MET A 197 0.34 -0.80 -7.86
CA MET A 197 -0.85 -0.38 -7.13
C MET A 197 -1.88 -1.51 -7.15
N ILE A 198 -2.59 -1.69 -6.04
CA ILE A 198 -3.64 -2.70 -5.88
C ILE A 198 -4.68 -2.53 -7.00
N GLY A 199 -4.89 -3.57 -7.80
CA GLY A 199 -5.85 -3.58 -8.88
C GLY A 199 -5.91 -4.93 -9.62
N PRO A 200 -6.76 -5.04 -10.65
CA PRO A 200 -7.85 -4.11 -10.99
C PRO A 200 -8.94 -4.08 -9.90
N ALA A 201 -10.01 -3.28 -10.12
CA ALA A 201 -11.08 -3.16 -9.14
C ALA A 201 -11.70 -4.53 -8.81
N PHE A 202 -11.99 -4.75 -7.52
CA PHE A 202 -12.53 -6.02 -7.05
C PHE A 202 -14.03 -6.12 -7.34
N ASN A 203 -14.47 -7.33 -7.66
CA ASN A 203 -15.88 -7.72 -7.63
C ASN A 203 -16.50 -7.45 -6.24
N PHE A 204 -17.81 -7.24 -6.22
CA PHE A 204 -18.54 -6.93 -4.99
C PHE A 204 -18.29 -7.96 -3.87
N ASN A 205 -18.26 -7.49 -2.63
CA ASN A 205 -18.10 -8.28 -1.40
C ASN A 205 -16.74 -8.98 -1.20
N TYR A 206 -15.74 -8.73 -2.06
CA TYR A 206 -14.40 -9.29 -1.89
C TYR A 206 -13.45 -8.43 -1.06
N CYS A 207 -13.63 -7.11 -1.01
CA CYS A 207 -12.72 -6.19 -0.32
C CYS A 207 -12.52 -6.59 1.16
N GLY A 208 -13.61 -6.94 1.86
CA GLY A 208 -13.53 -7.42 3.23
C GLY A 208 -12.78 -8.75 3.41
N GLN A 209 -12.63 -9.54 2.36
CA GLN A 209 -12.08 -10.90 2.45
C GLN A 209 -10.60 -10.97 2.08
N ILE A 210 -10.02 -9.90 1.53
CA ILE A 210 -8.66 -9.90 0.97
C ILE A 210 -7.85 -8.79 1.64
N SER A 211 -7.63 -8.90 2.94
CA SER A 211 -6.87 -7.89 3.69
C SER A 211 -5.37 -7.90 3.39
N THR A 212 -4.83 -8.96 2.78
CA THR A 212 -3.38 -9.11 2.60
C THR A 212 -2.81 -8.23 1.48
N VAL A 213 -3.62 -7.89 0.47
CA VAL A 213 -3.17 -7.05 -0.68
C VAL A 213 -2.90 -5.61 -0.29
N ILE A 214 -3.34 -5.18 0.89
CA ILE A 214 -3.03 -3.84 1.42
C ILE A 214 -1.53 -3.65 1.64
N SER A 215 -0.69 -4.71 1.57
CA SER A 215 0.75 -4.61 1.74
C SER A 215 1.41 -3.57 0.83
N TYR A 216 0.92 -3.42 -0.41
CA TYR A 216 1.40 -2.41 -1.34
C TYR A 216 1.19 -0.96 -0.87
N THR A 217 0.19 -0.69 -0.02
CA THR A 217 -0.19 0.66 0.40
C THR A 217 0.09 0.90 1.88
N ALA A 218 -0.25 -0.05 2.74
CA ALA A 218 -0.07 0.02 4.18
C ALA A 218 1.40 0.15 4.59
N LEU A 219 2.33 -0.34 3.77
CA LEU A 219 3.77 -0.14 3.98
C LEU A 219 4.13 1.35 4.04
N TYR A 220 3.57 2.18 3.16
CA TYR A 220 3.90 3.61 3.09
C TYR A 220 3.14 4.43 4.12
N ASN A 221 1.98 3.95 4.59
CA ASN A 221 1.34 4.47 5.81
C ASN A 221 2.24 4.26 7.03
N LEU A 222 2.81 3.06 7.16
CA LEU A 222 3.75 2.77 8.23
C LEU A 222 4.99 3.64 8.09
N LEU A 223 5.62 3.71 6.92
CA LEU A 223 6.84 4.52 6.74
C LEU A 223 6.60 6.04 6.85
N ASN A 224 5.34 6.49 6.76
CA ASN A 224 4.96 7.89 6.63
C ASN A 224 5.65 8.57 5.42
N PHE A 225 5.64 7.86 4.28
CA PHE A 225 6.24 8.34 3.03
C PHE A 225 5.12 8.83 2.10
N PRO A 226 5.30 9.97 1.41
CA PRO A 226 4.33 10.42 0.42
C PRO A 226 4.20 9.37 -0.69
N ALA A 227 2.97 8.94 -0.94
CA ALA A 227 2.62 7.97 -1.94
C ALA A 227 1.38 8.45 -2.72
N GLY A 228 1.48 8.45 -4.05
CA GLY A 228 0.38 8.80 -4.94
C GLY A 228 0.20 7.77 -6.05
N VAL A 229 -0.97 7.77 -6.68
CA VAL A 229 -1.34 6.76 -7.68
C VAL A 229 -1.73 7.42 -8.99
N VAL A 230 -1.30 6.82 -10.11
CA VAL A 230 -1.59 7.31 -11.47
C VAL A 230 -2.13 6.16 -12.31
N PRO A 231 -3.30 6.29 -12.96
CA PRO A 231 -3.80 5.30 -13.93
C PRO A 231 -2.89 5.25 -15.16
N VAL A 232 -2.43 4.06 -15.55
CA VAL A 232 -1.46 3.91 -16.65
C VAL A 232 -1.93 3.02 -17.79
N SER A 233 -2.79 2.06 -17.52
CA SER A 233 -3.29 1.12 -18.54
C SER A 233 -4.71 0.64 -18.21
N THR A 234 -5.23 -0.27 -19.01
CA THR A 234 -6.42 -1.05 -18.71
C THR A 234 -6.08 -2.53 -18.77
N VAL A 235 -6.88 -3.37 -18.10
CA VAL A 235 -6.77 -4.83 -18.19
C VAL A 235 -7.04 -5.28 -19.63
N THR A 236 -6.22 -6.19 -20.16
CA THR A 236 -6.37 -6.78 -21.49
C THR A 236 -6.91 -8.22 -21.40
N ALA A 237 -7.38 -8.76 -22.53
CA ALA A 237 -7.76 -10.18 -22.62
C ALA A 237 -6.58 -11.12 -22.26
N ASP A 238 -5.36 -10.77 -22.67
CA ASP A 238 -4.16 -11.55 -22.32
C ASP A 238 -3.91 -11.56 -20.79
N ASP A 239 -4.16 -10.45 -20.09
CA ASP A 239 -4.05 -10.43 -18.63
C ASP A 239 -5.05 -11.38 -17.96
N GLU A 240 -6.28 -11.48 -18.49
CA GLU A 240 -7.30 -12.40 -18.00
C GLU A 240 -6.94 -13.86 -18.28
N GLU A 241 -6.36 -14.16 -19.44
CA GLU A 241 -5.83 -15.49 -19.75
C GLU A 241 -4.68 -15.86 -18.81
N GLU A 242 -3.71 -14.96 -18.59
CA GLU A 242 -2.63 -15.18 -17.63
C GLU A 242 -3.15 -15.32 -16.18
N LEU A 243 -4.22 -14.60 -15.82
CA LEU A 243 -4.86 -14.67 -14.50
C LEU A 243 -5.41 -16.07 -14.21
N LYS A 244 -5.79 -16.85 -15.24
CA LYS A 244 -6.18 -18.26 -15.07
C LYS A 244 -5.07 -19.11 -14.46
N HIS A 245 -3.81 -18.72 -14.62
CA HIS A 245 -2.64 -19.41 -14.07
C HIS A 245 -2.12 -18.78 -12.76
N PHE A 246 -2.77 -17.72 -12.25
CA PHE A 246 -2.39 -17.07 -11.00
C PHE A 246 -2.53 -18.03 -9.80
N LYS A 247 -1.44 -18.15 -9.03
CA LYS A 247 -1.38 -18.97 -7.80
C LYS A 247 -1.19 -18.16 -6.52
N GLY A 248 -0.56 -16.99 -6.62
CA GLY A 248 -0.10 -16.22 -5.47
C GLY A 248 1.18 -16.78 -4.82
N ILE A 249 1.80 -15.99 -3.95
CA ILE A 249 3.07 -16.34 -3.28
C ILE A 249 2.86 -17.46 -2.27
N PHE A 250 1.76 -17.40 -1.51
CA PHE A 250 1.49 -18.32 -0.39
C PHE A 250 0.53 -19.45 -0.78
N GLN A 251 -0.18 -19.31 -1.89
CA GLN A 251 -1.15 -20.27 -2.44
C GLN A 251 -2.27 -20.64 -1.45
N ASP A 252 -2.54 -19.75 -0.49
CA ASP A 252 -3.55 -19.94 0.54
C ASP A 252 -4.94 -19.46 0.08
N ARG A 253 -5.91 -19.46 1.00
CA ARG A 253 -7.27 -19.01 0.70
C ARG A 253 -7.31 -17.55 0.20
N MET A 254 -6.44 -16.67 0.70
CA MET A 254 -6.46 -15.25 0.35
C MET A 254 -5.99 -15.05 -1.10
N ASP A 255 -4.96 -15.78 -1.54
CA ASP A 255 -4.49 -15.74 -2.93
C ASP A 255 -5.56 -16.27 -3.90
N LYS A 256 -6.27 -17.34 -3.52
CA LYS A 256 -7.40 -17.87 -4.30
C LYS A 256 -8.56 -16.89 -4.36
N LEU A 257 -8.83 -16.15 -3.29
CA LEU A 257 -9.86 -15.12 -3.25
C LEU A 257 -9.49 -13.91 -4.10
N LEU A 258 -8.22 -13.48 -4.09
CA LEU A 258 -7.74 -12.41 -4.96
C LEU A 258 -7.99 -12.72 -6.43
N LYS A 259 -7.62 -13.91 -6.89
CA LYS A 259 -7.92 -14.33 -8.27
C LYS A 259 -9.40 -14.17 -8.62
N LYS A 260 -10.30 -14.65 -7.76
CA LYS A 260 -11.76 -14.53 -7.99
C LYS A 260 -12.23 -13.07 -7.95
N ALA A 261 -11.65 -12.27 -7.08
CA ALA A 261 -12.03 -10.87 -6.91
C ALA A 261 -11.72 -10.04 -8.15
N VAL A 262 -10.66 -10.36 -8.88
CA VAL A 262 -10.23 -9.61 -10.07
C VAL A 262 -10.57 -10.29 -11.40
N THR A 263 -11.30 -11.41 -11.40
CA THR A 263 -11.73 -12.09 -12.64
C THR A 263 -12.80 -11.29 -13.36
N GLY A 264 -12.70 -11.19 -14.69
CA GLY A 264 -13.67 -10.48 -15.52
C GLY A 264 -13.47 -8.97 -15.49
N ALA A 265 -12.23 -8.52 -15.35
CA ALA A 265 -11.86 -7.12 -15.19
C ALA A 265 -11.36 -6.46 -16.49
N GLU A 266 -11.49 -7.13 -17.65
CA GLU A 266 -11.10 -6.59 -18.95
C GLU A 266 -11.65 -5.17 -19.17
N GLY A 267 -10.80 -4.25 -19.62
CA GLY A 267 -11.13 -2.85 -19.82
C GLY A 267 -11.13 -1.97 -18.56
N LEU A 268 -11.05 -2.55 -17.36
CA LEU A 268 -10.95 -1.76 -16.12
C LEU A 268 -9.57 -1.09 -15.99
N PRO A 269 -9.49 0.10 -15.36
CA PRO A 269 -8.23 0.82 -15.22
C PRO A 269 -7.25 0.12 -14.29
N VAL A 270 -5.98 0.21 -14.63
CA VAL A 270 -4.85 -0.25 -13.83
C VAL A 270 -3.91 0.92 -13.57
N ALA A 271 -3.47 1.06 -12.32
CA ALA A 271 -2.63 2.14 -11.87
C ALA A 271 -1.25 1.64 -11.42
N VAL A 272 -0.31 2.57 -11.30
CA VAL A 272 0.95 2.39 -10.57
C VAL A 272 0.99 3.37 -9.41
N GLN A 273 1.81 3.06 -8.41
CA GLN A 273 2.03 3.90 -7.25
C GLN A 273 3.44 4.51 -7.30
N CYS A 274 3.50 5.81 -7.07
CA CYS A 274 4.69 6.65 -7.04
C CYS A 274 4.96 7.04 -5.59
N VAL A 275 6.19 6.86 -5.11
CA VAL A 275 6.57 7.12 -3.71
C VAL A 275 7.83 7.97 -3.66
N ALA A 276 7.91 8.89 -2.70
CA ALA A 276 9.13 9.63 -2.38
C ALA A 276 9.48 9.51 -0.88
N LEU A 277 10.61 10.11 -0.48
CA LEU A 277 11.00 10.20 0.93
C LEU A 277 10.08 11.14 1.73
N PRO A 278 10.06 11.07 3.07
CA PRO A 278 9.26 11.95 3.91
C PRO A 278 9.45 13.44 3.58
N TRP A 279 8.36 14.21 3.58
CA TRP A 279 8.36 15.65 3.28
C TRP A 279 8.86 16.00 1.87
N GLN A 280 8.72 15.08 0.91
CA GLN A 280 9.07 15.28 -0.50
C GLN A 280 7.85 15.12 -1.40
N ASP A 281 6.70 15.62 -0.97
CA ASP A 281 5.42 15.52 -1.66
C ASP A 281 5.49 16.12 -3.08
N GLU A 282 6.20 17.23 -3.27
CA GLU A 282 6.39 17.86 -4.58
C GLU A 282 7.25 17.00 -5.52
N VAL A 283 8.23 16.26 -4.98
CA VAL A 283 9.02 15.30 -5.75
C VAL A 283 8.16 14.10 -6.14
N CYS A 284 7.31 13.63 -5.22
CA CYS A 284 6.33 12.58 -5.51
C CYS A 284 5.37 13.02 -6.62
N LEU A 285 4.79 14.23 -6.52
CA LEU A 285 3.90 14.80 -7.53
C LEU A 285 4.62 15.04 -8.87
N ARG A 286 5.87 15.50 -8.85
CA ARG A 286 6.71 15.63 -10.05
C ARG A 286 6.90 14.27 -10.74
N PHE A 287 7.15 13.21 -9.98
CA PHE A 287 7.27 11.87 -10.53
C PHE A 287 5.93 11.35 -11.08
N MET A 288 4.83 11.55 -10.35
CA MET A 288 3.48 11.21 -10.84
C MET A 288 3.16 11.92 -12.16
N LYS A 289 3.53 13.20 -12.28
CA LYS A 289 3.33 14.01 -13.49
C LYS A 289 4.12 13.44 -14.67
N GLU A 290 5.35 13.02 -14.44
CA GLU A 290 6.19 12.35 -15.44
C GLU A 290 5.52 11.07 -15.96
N VAL A 291 5.06 10.19 -15.05
CA VAL A 291 4.36 8.95 -15.41
C VAL A 291 3.09 9.24 -16.20
N GLU A 292 2.28 10.19 -15.75
CA GLU A 292 1.05 10.59 -16.43
C GLU A 292 1.33 11.11 -17.85
N HIS A 293 2.37 11.93 -18.00
CA HIS A 293 2.75 12.53 -19.27
C HIS A 293 3.19 11.48 -20.29
N LEU A 294 4.11 10.58 -19.91
CA LEU A 294 4.65 9.55 -20.80
C LEU A 294 3.57 8.54 -21.23
N VAL A 295 2.68 8.16 -20.31
CA VAL A 295 1.55 7.29 -20.65
C VAL A 295 0.59 7.98 -21.63
N LYS A 296 0.27 9.26 -21.41
CA LYS A 296 -0.57 10.03 -22.33
C LYS A 296 0.06 10.16 -23.71
N GLN A 297 1.39 10.30 -23.80
CA GLN A 297 2.11 10.34 -25.09
C GLN A 297 2.07 9.00 -25.82
N LYS A 298 2.30 7.86 -25.14
CA LYS A 298 2.22 6.52 -25.74
C LYS A 298 0.85 6.21 -26.37
N ARG A 299 -0.23 6.80 -25.82
CA ARG A 299 -1.61 6.58 -26.28
C ARG A 299 -2.01 7.45 -27.49
N LYS A 300 -1.20 8.45 -27.85
CA LYS A 300 -1.42 9.29 -29.03
C LYS A 300 -0.74 8.67 -30.24
#